data_AF-A0A7X6I3H3-F1
#
_entry.id   AF-A0A7X6I3H3-F1
#
_cell.length_a   1.000
_cell.length_b   1.000
_cell.length_c   1.000
_cell.angle_alpha   90.00
_cell.angle_beta   90.00
_cell.angle_gamma   90.00
#
_symmetry.space_group_name_H-M   'P 1'
#
loop_
_entity.id
_entity.type
_entity.pdbx_description
1 polymer ?
#
loop_
_entity_poly.entity_id
_entity_poly.type
_entity_poly.pdbx_seq_one_letter_code
_entity_poly.pdbx_strand_id
1 'polypeptide(L)' 'MVTSDKTLKKHLPRIKNTFRFPYSNGPLEGPIKKIKLIKRIAYGYRNFQNYKYRILLSFKDKQISNENQLAFVA' A
#
# COMPACT_ATOMS: atom_id res chain seq x y z
N MET A 1 5.01 -29.77 5.01
CA MET A 1 3.99 -28.73 5.25
C MET A 1 3.87 -28.30 6.73
N VAL A 2 4.86 -28.59 7.59
CA VAL A 2 4.77 -28.34 9.05
C VAL A 2 4.91 -26.84 9.40
N THR A 3 5.60 -26.06 8.57
CA THR A 3 5.81 -24.62 8.76
C THR A 3 4.56 -23.79 8.52
N SER A 4 3.80 -24.10 7.45
CA SER A 4 2.53 -23.45 7.14
C SER A 4 1.47 -23.67 8.22
N ASP A 5 1.45 -24.85 8.82
CA ASP A 5 0.49 -25.20 9.87
C ASP A 5 0.77 -24.43 11.18
N LYS A 6 2.06 -24.25 11.51
CA LYS A 6 2.52 -23.43 12.64
C LYS A 6 2.22 -21.95 12.44
N THR A 7 2.42 -21.40 11.24
CA THR A 7 2.11 -19.98 10.96
C THR A 7 0.62 -19.71 11.00
N LEU A 8 -0.22 -20.63 10.49
CA LEU A 8 -1.67 -20.49 10.54
C LEU A 8 -2.18 -20.46 11.99
N LYS A 9 -1.71 -21.39 12.84
CA LYS A 9 -2.04 -21.41 14.28
C LYS A 9 -1.59 -20.13 14.98
N LYS A 10 -0.40 -19.60 14.66
CA LYS A 10 0.12 -18.35 15.23
C LYS A 10 -0.74 -17.13 14.89
N HIS A 11 -1.28 -17.05 13.67
CA HIS A 11 -2.02 -15.87 13.18
C HIS A 11 -3.55 -16.01 13.26
N LEU A 12 -4.05 -17.12 13.79
CA LEU A 12 -5.47 -17.44 13.94
C LEU A 12 -6.31 -16.32 14.60
N PRO A 13 -5.83 -15.62 15.65
CA PRO A 13 -6.57 -14.49 16.25
C PRO A 13 -6.80 -13.34 15.26
N ARG A 14 -5.79 -13.05 14.41
CA ARG A 14 -5.89 -11.99 13.39
C ARG A 14 -6.85 -12.37 12.28
N ILE A 15 -6.82 -13.63 11.86
CA ILE A 15 -7.75 -14.19 10.87
C ILE A 15 -9.19 -14.13 11.38
N LYS A 16 -9.43 -14.44 12.66
CA LYS A 16 -10.77 -14.26 13.26
C LYS A 16 -11.23 -12.80 13.20
N ASN A 17 -10.34 -11.84 13.45
CA ASN A 17 -10.68 -10.42 13.37
C ASN A 17 -11.03 -9.96 11.94
N THR A 18 -10.44 -10.54 10.89
CA THR A 18 -10.79 -10.15 9.51
C THR A 18 -12.22 -10.53 9.13
N PHE A 19 -12.82 -11.54 9.76
CA PHE A 19 -14.22 -11.87 9.57
C PHE A 19 -15.16 -11.01 10.41
N ARG A 20 -14.67 -10.41 11.50
CA ARG A 20 -15.48 -9.61 12.43
C ARG A 20 -15.65 -8.16 11.97
N PHE A 21 -14.64 -7.61 11.31
CA PHE A 21 -14.64 -6.20 10.88
C PHE A 21 -14.72 -6.09 9.36
N PRO A 22 -15.44 -5.09 8.82
CA PRO A 22 -15.59 -4.89 7.37
C PRO A 22 -14.38 -4.20 6.72
N TYR A 23 -13.17 -4.42 7.24
CA TYR A 23 -11.95 -3.84 6.67
C TYR A 23 -11.45 -4.72 5.54
N SER A 24 -11.23 -4.10 4.37
CA SER A 24 -10.56 -4.76 3.24
C SER A 24 -9.09 -4.33 3.16
N ASN A 25 -8.26 -5.19 2.54
CA ASN A 25 -6.86 -4.84 2.24
C ASN A 25 -6.73 -3.87 1.06
N GLY A 26 -7.84 -3.51 0.38
CA GLY A 26 -7.85 -2.68 -0.83
C GLY A 26 -7.06 -1.37 -0.70
N PRO A 27 -7.25 -0.57 0.37
CA PRO A 27 -6.49 0.66 0.60
C PRO A 27 -4.98 0.44 0.73
N LEU A 28 -4.53 -0.74 1.16
CA LEU A 28 -3.11 -1.10 1.27
C LEU A 28 -2.56 -1.65 -0.05
N GLU A 29 -3.34 -2.47 -0.75
CA GLU A 29 -2.94 -3.12 -1.99
C GLU A 29 -2.66 -2.13 -3.13
N GLY A 30 -3.47 -1.08 -3.24
CA GLY A 30 -3.31 -0.04 -4.26
C GLY A 30 -1.93 0.65 -4.20
N PRO A 31 -1.54 1.25 -3.07
CA PRO A 31 -0.20 1.82 -2.87
C PRO A 31 0.93 0.80 -3.09
N ILE A 32 0.80 -0.42 -2.56
CA ILE A 32 1.84 -1.45 -2.71
C ILE A 32 2.07 -1.79 -4.19
N LYS A 33 1.01 -1.91 -5.00
CA LYS A 33 1.12 -2.18 -6.44
C LYS A 33 1.82 -1.01 -7.15
N LYS A 34 1.46 0.24 -6.82
CA LYS A 34 2.10 1.44 -7.40
C LYS A 34 3.59 1.50 -7.05
N ILE A 35 3.96 1.23 -5.79
CA ILE A 35 5.38 1.18 -5.35
C ILE A 35 6.13 0.08 -6.08
N LYS A 36 5.55 -1.12 -6.23
CA LYS A 36 6.18 -2.23 -6.98
C LYS A 36 6.42 -1.86 -8.44
N LEU A 37 5.49 -1.14 -9.08
CA LEU A 37 5.66 -0.63 -10.45
C LEU A 37 6.81 0.37 -10.53
N ILE A 38 6.84 1.37 -9.63
CA ILE A 38 7.92 2.36 -9.56
C ILE A 38 9.26 1.67 -9.34
N LYS A 39 9.33 0.66 -8.47
CA LYS A 39 10.54 -0.14 -8.22
C LYS A 39 11.05 -0.82 -9.48
N ARG A 40 10.14 -1.37 -10.31
CA ARG A 40 10.51 -2.02 -11.59
C ARG A 40 11.08 -1.01 -12.59
N ILE A 41 10.47 0.17 -12.68
CA ILE A 41 10.93 1.26 -13.57
C ILE A 41 12.24 1.87 -13.08
N ALA A 42 12.45 1.92 -11.76
CA ALA A 42 13.66 2.45 -11.14
C ALA A 42 14.88 1.51 -11.23
N TYR A 43 14.74 0.36 -11.89
CA TYR A 43 15.87 -0.52 -12.16
C TYR A 43 16.90 0.23 -13.04
N GLY A 44 18.16 0.29 -12.58
CA GLY A 44 19.21 1.07 -13.24
C GLY A 44 19.38 2.51 -12.72
N TYR A 45 18.62 2.93 -11.70
CA TYR A 45 18.87 4.20 -11.03
C TYR A 45 20.23 4.17 -10.33
N ARG A 46 21.11 5.13 -10.67
CA ARG A 46 22.41 5.30 -10.00
C ARG A 46 22.28 5.73 -8.53
N ASN A 47 21.20 6.44 -8.18
CA ASN A 47 20.96 6.96 -6.84
C ASN A 47 19.59 6.51 -6.31
N PHE A 48 19.59 5.85 -5.15
CA PHE A 48 18.38 5.41 -4.44
C PHE A 48 17.44 6.58 -4.08
N GLN A 49 17.98 7.78 -3.82
CA GLN A 49 17.16 8.94 -3.50
C GLN A 49 16.19 9.28 -4.63
N ASN A 50 16.58 9.08 -5.89
CA ASN A 50 15.69 9.31 -7.03
C ASN A 50 14.48 8.37 -7.00
N TYR A 51 14.66 7.12 -6.58
CA TYR A 51 13.57 6.16 -6.38
C TYR A 51 12.65 6.61 -5.23
N LYS A 52 13.23 7.03 -4.09
CA LYS A 52 12.48 7.56 -2.94
C LYS A 52 11.66 8.80 -3.32
N TYR A 53 12.24 9.76 -4.02
CA TYR A 53 11.54 10.96 -4.47
C TYR A 53 10.41 10.63 -5.45
N ARG A 54 10.62 9.70 -6.39
CA ARG A 54 9.58 9.21 -7.30
C ARG A 54 8.38 8.62 -6.54
N ILE A 55 8.62 7.84 -5.49
CA ILE A 55 7.55 7.32 -4.62
C ILE A 55 6.81 8.48 -3.96
N LEU A 56 7.52 9.37 -3.26
CA LEU A 56 6.92 10.48 -2.52
C LEU A 56 6.05 11.38 -3.41
N LEU A 57 6.56 11.74 -4.60
CA LEU A 57 5.82 12.54 -5.58
C LEU A 57 4.54 11.81 -6.03
N SER A 58 4.63 10.50 -6.33
CA SER A 58 3.50 9.70 -6.81
C SER A 58 2.33 9.57 -5.82
N PHE A 59 2.55 9.90 -4.55
CA PHE A 59 1.52 9.90 -3.51
C PHE A 59 1.13 11.31 -3.04
N LYS A 60 1.87 12.36 -3.43
CA LYS A 60 1.58 13.75 -3.06
C LYS A 60 0.36 14.32 -3.79
N ASP A 61 0.18 13.96 -5.07
CA ASP A 61 -0.94 14.44 -5.90
C ASP A 61 -2.32 14.00 -5.39
N LYS A 62 -2.38 12.92 -4.60
CA LYS A 62 -3.62 12.38 -4.03
C LYS A 62 -4.26 13.30 -2.98
N GLN A 63 -3.46 14.14 -2.32
CA GLN A 63 -3.94 15.08 -1.31
C GLN A 63 -4.67 16.27 -1.97
N ILE A 64 -4.08 16.81 -3.04
CA ILE A 64 -4.59 17.99 -3.77
C ILE A 64 -5.90 17.69 -4.48
N SER A 65 -6.05 16.48 -5.06
CA SER A 65 -7.30 16.08 -5.70
C SER A 65 -8.47 15.91 -4.73
N ASN A 66 -8.20 15.44 -3.50
CA ASN A 66 -9.22 15.27 -2.47
C ASN A 66 -9.64 16.62 -1.87
N GLU A 67 -8.69 17.54 -1.69
CA GLU A 67 -8.97 18.92 -1.26
C GLU A 67 -9.80 19.68 -2.31
N ASN A 68 -9.46 19.55 -3.60
CA ASN A 68 -10.23 20.19 -4.68
C ASN A 68 -11.64 19.61 -4.85
N GLN A 69 -11.87 18.33 -4.51
CA GLN A 69 -13.20 17.73 -4.50
C GLN A 69 -14.03 18.20 -3.29
N LEU A 70 -13.43 18.33 -2.10
CA LEU A 70 -14.11 18.88 -0.92
C LEU A 70 -14.44 20.36 -1.09
N ALA A 71 -13.57 21.15 -1.73
CA ALA A 71 -13.78 22.56 -2.00
C ALA A 71 -14.90 22.86 -3.03
N PHE A 72 -15.37 21.85 -3.78
CA PHE A 72 -16.49 21.98 -4.71
C PHE A 72 -17.83 21.51 -4.11
N VAL A 73 -17.78 20.87 -2.93
CA VAL A 73 -18.93 20.34 -2.19
C VAL A 73 -19.31 21.23 -0.99
N ALA A 74 -18.39 22.10 -0.54
CA ALA A 74 -18.63 23.16 0.44
C ALA A 74 -19.13 24.44 -0.24
#